data_AF-A0A533SCE0-F1
#
_entry.id   AF-A0A533SCE0-F1
#
_cell.length_a   1.000
_cell.length_b   1.000
_cell.length_c   1.000
_cell.angle_alpha   90.00
_cell.angle_beta   90.00
_cell.angle_gamma   90.00
#
_symmetry.space_group_name_H-M   'P 1'
#
loop_
_entity.id
_entity.type
_entity.pdbx_description
1 polymer ?
#
loop_
_entity_poly.entity_id
_entity_poly.type
_entity_poly.pdbx_seq_one_letter_code
_entity_poly.pdbx_strand_id
1 'polypeptide(L)'
;METVRSSTKFSKVRKPVWIDIAGQFPDDRDCLAAFLAFEAAEVLAGVKPSALINLPDRQRSCGKNFFAIWKEHGQNLIRESSLEGTVLVERPESLLLFLYDRGALCRLLADKKAVAMLRKAGYAAEFDLDSLLTELGSRFVSGAVPHEIGIILGYPLKDVAGFMGISRRQFSCQGPWKIYGNPKESLLLAETHRQCRSRMAGRLLSGWGPYQCLGSSHRSAGTRQKDLFYSVNENESHYREGGLAA
;
A
#
# COMPACT_ATOMS: atom_id res chain seq x y z
N MET A 1 -29.64 30.83 31.08
CA MET A 1 -28.27 30.94 30.54
C MET A 1 -27.86 29.56 30.05
N GLU A 2 -28.17 29.26 28.80
CA GLU A 2 -27.84 27.97 28.17
C GLU A 2 -26.46 28.07 27.51
N THR A 3 -25.51 27.29 28.03
CA THR A 3 -24.21 27.07 27.40
C THR A 3 -24.34 26.08 26.25
N VAL A 4 -24.24 26.58 25.02
CA VAL A 4 -24.12 25.78 23.80
C VAL A 4 -22.76 25.10 23.78
N ARG A 5 -22.73 23.78 24.01
CA ARG A 5 -21.58 22.93 23.73
C ARG A 5 -21.49 22.69 22.22
N SER A 6 -20.58 23.41 21.54
CA SER A 6 -20.18 23.10 20.18
C SER A 6 -19.39 21.79 20.17
N SER A 7 -20.02 20.72 19.68
CA SER A 7 -19.34 19.45 19.38
C SER A 7 -18.91 19.47 17.92
N THR A 8 -17.61 19.66 17.69
CA THR A 8 -17.03 19.49 16.35
C THR A 8 -16.99 18.00 16.04
N LYS A 9 -18.04 17.51 15.36
CA LYS A 9 -18.09 16.15 14.83
C LYS A 9 -17.06 16.03 13.72
N PHE A 10 -15.93 15.35 13.99
CA PHE A 10 -15.09 14.81 12.93
C PHE A 10 -15.94 13.80 12.13
N SER A 11 -16.40 14.20 10.94
CA SER A 11 -17.10 13.29 10.04
C SER A 11 -16.15 12.14 9.69
N LYS A 12 -16.50 10.92 10.11
CA LYS A 12 -15.78 9.70 9.70
C LYS A 12 -15.95 9.53 8.19
N VAL A 13 -15.02 10.07 7.41
CA VAL A 13 -15.00 9.88 5.96
C VAL A 13 -14.89 8.38 5.69
N ARG A 14 -15.91 7.81 5.01
CA ARG A 14 -15.96 6.39 4.64
C ARG A 14 -14.72 6.04 3.82
N LYS A 15 -14.07 4.92 4.14
CA LYS A 15 -12.93 4.42 3.35
C LYS A 15 -13.42 4.08 1.93
N PRO A 16 -12.71 4.52 0.87
CA PRO A 16 -13.10 4.16 -0.48
C PRO A 16 -13.00 2.65 -0.66
N VAL A 17 -13.98 2.07 -1.32
CA VAL A 17 -13.98 0.66 -1.72
C VAL A 17 -14.06 0.57 -3.23
N TRP A 18 -13.45 -0.45 -3.82
CA TRP A 18 -13.35 -0.59 -5.28
C TRP A 18 -14.71 -0.48 -5.99
N ILE A 19 -15.78 -1.00 -5.38
CA ILE A 19 -17.14 -0.95 -5.94
C ILE A 19 -17.62 0.48 -6.23
N ASP A 20 -17.16 1.47 -5.48
CA ASP A 20 -17.52 2.87 -5.68
C ASP A 20 -16.83 3.48 -6.92
N ILE A 21 -15.72 2.86 -7.38
CA ILE A 21 -14.87 3.34 -8.48
C ILE A 21 -15.15 2.57 -9.78
N ALA A 22 -15.46 1.28 -9.65
CA ALA A 22 -15.43 0.33 -10.76
C ALA A 22 -16.37 0.69 -11.94
N GLY A 23 -17.45 1.43 -11.68
CA GLY A 23 -18.41 1.87 -12.70
C GLY A 23 -17.86 2.94 -13.67
N GLN A 24 -16.73 3.56 -13.37
CA GLN A 24 -16.14 4.63 -14.20
C GLN A 24 -15.41 4.10 -15.44
N PHE A 25 -15.07 2.80 -15.48
CA PHE A 25 -14.20 2.22 -16.50
C PHE A 25 -14.93 1.11 -17.25
N PRO A 26 -15.60 1.42 -18.39
CA PRO A 26 -16.34 0.44 -19.16
C PRO A 26 -15.42 -0.54 -19.89
N ASP A 27 -14.27 -0.09 -20.38
CA ASP A 27 -13.24 -0.93 -21.00
C ASP A 27 -12.57 -1.87 -19.98
N ASP A 28 -12.31 -3.12 -20.40
CA ASP A 28 -11.78 -4.19 -19.56
C ASP A 28 -10.36 -3.91 -19.07
N ARG A 29 -9.49 -3.42 -19.96
CA ARG A 29 -8.08 -3.13 -19.65
C ARG A 29 -7.96 -1.91 -18.75
N ASP A 30 -8.70 -0.85 -19.06
CA ASP A 30 -8.77 0.36 -18.24
C ASP A 30 -9.29 0.06 -16.83
N CYS A 31 -10.32 -0.79 -16.72
CA CYS A 31 -10.87 -1.15 -15.43
C CYS A 31 -9.88 -1.98 -14.59
N LEU A 32 -9.15 -2.91 -15.21
CA LEU A 32 -8.07 -3.63 -14.54
C LEU A 32 -6.93 -2.67 -14.14
N ALA A 33 -6.52 -1.76 -15.03
CA ALA A 33 -5.47 -0.78 -14.74
C ALA A 33 -5.84 0.11 -13.55
N ALA A 34 -7.09 0.59 -13.50
CA ALA A 34 -7.61 1.40 -12.40
C ALA A 34 -7.66 0.60 -11.09
N PHE A 35 -8.04 -0.67 -11.17
CA PHE A 35 -8.02 -1.56 -10.01
C PHE A 35 -6.61 -1.74 -9.45
N LEU A 36 -5.64 -2.01 -10.33
CA LEU A 36 -4.23 -2.16 -9.92
C LEU A 36 -3.66 -0.86 -9.35
N ALA A 37 -3.98 0.30 -9.95
CA ALA A 37 -3.59 1.60 -9.40
C ALA A 37 -4.17 1.83 -8.00
N PHE A 38 -5.44 1.47 -7.79
CA PHE A 38 -6.10 1.59 -6.49
C PHE A 38 -5.50 0.64 -5.45
N GLU A 39 -5.21 -0.61 -5.80
CA GLU A 39 -4.63 -1.59 -4.88
C GLU A 39 -3.14 -1.37 -4.60
N ALA A 40 -2.41 -0.76 -5.54
CA ALA A 40 -1.00 -0.39 -5.39
C ALA A 40 -0.79 1.08 -4.99
N ALA A 41 -1.82 1.78 -4.52
CA ALA A 41 -1.77 3.22 -4.26
C ALA A 41 -0.62 3.63 -3.32
N GLU A 42 -0.33 2.83 -2.30
CA GLU A 42 0.76 3.06 -1.36
C GLU A 42 2.15 2.84 -2.00
N VAL A 43 2.26 1.95 -2.99
CA VAL A 43 3.51 1.72 -3.74
C VAL A 43 3.74 2.86 -4.71
N LEU A 44 2.70 3.26 -5.45
CA LEU A 44 2.72 4.40 -6.37
C LEU A 44 2.99 5.73 -5.66
N ALA A 45 2.62 5.85 -4.39
CA ALA A 45 2.95 7.00 -3.54
C ALA A 45 4.36 6.94 -2.91
N GLY A 46 5.12 5.86 -3.15
CA GLY A 46 6.46 5.66 -2.58
C GLY A 46 6.48 5.34 -1.08
N VAL A 47 5.34 4.99 -0.48
CA VAL A 47 5.20 4.69 0.95
C VAL A 47 5.52 3.23 1.23
N LYS A 48 5.11 2.31 0.34
CA LYS A 48 5.40 0.89 0.43
C LYS A 48 6.34 0.45 -0.70
N PRO A 49 7.22 -0.53 -0.46
CA PRO A 49 8.01 -1.12 -1.54
C PRO A 49 7.20 -2.03 -2.46
N SER A 50 6.11 -2.63 -1.95
CA SER A 50 5.32 -3.60 -2.71
C SER A 50 3.87 -3.76 -2.21
N ALA A 51 3.08 -4.43 -3.05
CA ALA A 51 1.70 -4.82 -2.80
C ALA A 51 1.45 -6.26 -3.29
N LEU A 52 0.61 -6.99 -2.55
CA LEU A 52 0.10 -8.30 -2.93
C LEU A 52 -1.38 -8.18 -3.28
N ILE A 53 -1.74 -8.66 -4.46
CA ILE A 53 -3.09 -8.56 -5.01
C ILE A 53 -3.53 -9.95 -5.43
N ASN A 54 -4.59 -10.45 -4.79
CA ASN A 54 -5.21 -11.70 -5.20
C ASN A 54 -6.28 -11.40 -6.27
N LEU A 55 -6.13 -12.03 -7.44
CA LEU A 55 -7.11 -11.98 -8.53
C LEU A 55 -7.83 -13.33 -8.59
N PRO A 56 -8.98 -13.48 -7.91
CA PRO A 56 -9.80 -14.68 -8.04
C PRO A 56 -10.42 -14.75 -9.44
N ASP A 57 -10.55 -15.95 -9.97
CA ASP A 57 -11.21 -16.24 -11.24
C ASP A 57 -12.73 -16.19 -11.08
N ARG A 58 -13.26 -14.96 -11.08
CA ARG A 58 -14.69 -14.69 -11.00
C ARG A 58 -15.01 -13.30 -11.48
N GLN A 59 -16.25 -13.12 -11.93
CA GLN A 59 -16.77 -11.79 -12.20
C GLN A 59 -16.90 -10.97 -10.92
N ARG A 60 -16.50 -9.71 -11.00
CA ARG A 60 -16.69 -8.69 -9.96
C ARG A 60 -18.00 -7.92 -10.18
N SER A 61 -18.34 -7.05 -9.23
CA SER A 61 -19.54 -6.21 -9.31
C SER A 61 -19.58 -5.28 -10.53
N CYS A 62 -18.44 -4.99 -11.16
CA CYS A 62 -18.36 -4.28 -12.43
C CYS A 62 -18.58 -5.16 -13.68
N GLY A 63 -18.95 -6.42 -13.51
CA GLY A 63 -19.16 -7.39 -14.61
C GLY A 63 -17.89 -8.03 -15.16
N LYS A 64 -16.72 -7.53 -14.77
CA LYS A 64 -15.42 -7.94 -15.32
C LYS A 64 -14.75 -9.04 -14.50
N ASN A 65 -14.00 -9.89 -15.18
CA ASN A 65 -13.16 -10.92 -14.57
C ASN A 65 -11.69 -10.53 -14.68
N PHE A 66 -11.14 -9.95 -13.60
CA PHE A 66 -9.74 -9.48 -13.60
C PHE A 66 -8.69 -10.58 -13.71
N PHE A 67 -9.01 -11.81 -13.32
CA PHE A 67 -8.11 -12.94 -13.55
C PHE A 67 -7.93 -13.18 -15.05
N ALA A 68 -9.03 -13.31 -15.79
CA ALA A 68 -9.01 -13.52 -17.24
C ALA A 68 -8.34 -12.35 -17.98
N ILE A 69 -8.73 -11.11 -17.65
CA ILE A 69 -8.15 -9.90 -18.27
C ILE A 69 -6.64 -9.82 -17.97
N TRP A 70 -6.20 -10.17 -16.77
CA TRP A 70 -4.78 -10.20 -16.44
C TRP A 70 -4.01 -11.24 -17.26
N LYS A 71 -4.56 -12.45 -17.43
CA LYS A 71 -3.92 -13.51 -18.22
C LYS A 71 -3.70 -13.09 -19.67
N GLU A 72 -4.60 -12.29 -20.23
CA GLU A 72 -4.51 -11.82 -21.62
C GLU A 72 -3.66 -10.56 -21.77
N HIS A 73 -3.79 -9.59 -20.86
CA HIS A 73 -3.24 -8.23 -21.04
C HIS A 73 -2.31 -7.74 -19.92
N GLY A 74 -2.24 -8.45 -18.79
CA GLY A 74 -1.60 -7.97 -17.57
C GLY A 74 -0.11 -7.64 -17.72
N GLN A 75 0.63 -8.44 -18.48
CA GLN A 75 2.07 -8.20 -18.72
C GLN A 75 2.32 -6.90 -19.49
N ASN A 76 1.51 -6.61 -20.51
CA ASN A 76 1.64 -5.36 -21.27
C ASN A 76 1.21 -4.17 -20.42
N LEU A 77 0.15 -4.31 -19.62
CA LEU A 77 -0.31 -3.29 -18.70
C LEU A 77 0.78 -2.87 -17.70
N ILE A 78 1.49 -3.82 -17.09
CA ILE A 78 2.58 -3.50 -16.17
C ILE A 78 3.78 -2.88 -16.87
N ARG A 79 4.14 -3.33 -18.08
CA ARG A 79 5.24 -2.72 -18.87
C ARG A 79 5.00 -1.24 -19.15
N GLU A 80 3.73 -0.83 -19.24
CA GLU A 80 3.34 0.57 -19.43
C GLU A 80 3.32 1.37 -18.12
N SER A 81 3.38 0.71 -16.95
CA SER A 81 3.35 1.35 -15.63
C SER A 81 4.75 1.76 -15.12
N SER A 82 4.81 2.51 -14.01
CA SER A 82 6.07 2.75 -13.30
C SER A 82 6.44 1.62 -12.33
N LEU A 83 5.62 0.58 -12.22
CA LEU A 83 5.82 -0.55 -11.33
C LEU A 83 6.34 -1.75 -12.11
N GLU A 84 6.91 -2.68 -11.37
CA GLU A 84 7.13 -4.04 -11.85
C GLU A 84 6.12 -4.99 -11.21
N GLY A 85 5.90 -6.13 -11.89
CA GLY A 85 4.88 -7.07 -11.50
C GLY A 85 5.26 -8.50 -11.84
N THR A 86 5.06 -9.41 -10.91
CA THR A 86 5.24 -10.85 -11.12
C THR A 86 4.11 -11.64 -10.49
N VAL A 87 3.73 -12.76 -11.12
CA VAL A 87 2.78 -13.71 -10.53
C VAL A 87 3.58 -14.62 -9.62
N LEU A 88 3.38 -14.51 -8.30
CA LEU A 88 4.08 -15.37 -7.34
C LEU A 88 3.52 -16.79 -7.34
N VAL A 89 2.20 -16.91 -7.45
CA VAL A 89 1.50 -18.19 -7.52
C VAL A 89 0.30 -18.09 -8.44
N GLU A 90 0.15 -19.07 -9.31
CA GLU A 90 -1.07 -19.32 -10.06
C GLU A 90 -1.74 -20.58 -9.50
N ARG A 91 -3.05 -20.49 -9.26
CA ARG A 91 -3.92 -21.57 -8.80
C ARG A 91 -5.07 -21.72 -9.79
N PRO A 92 -5.80 -22.85 -9.79
CA PRO A 92 -6.92 -23.05 -10.70
C PRO A 92 -7.97 -21.93 -10.67
N GLU A 93 -8.23 -21.35 -9.49
CA GLU A 93 -9.30 -20.36 -9.29
C GLU A 93 -8.78 -18.95 -8.92
N SER A 94 -7.47 -18.72 -8.97
CA SER A 94 -6.90 -17.40 -8.64
C SER A 94 -5.44 -17.28 -9.04
N LEU A 95 -4.95 -16.05 -9.15
CA LEU A 95 -3.52 -15.77 -9.15
C LEU A 95 -3.16 -14.72 -8.10
N LEU A 96 -1.98 -14.87 -7.52
CA LEU A 96 -1.40 -13.94 -6.56
C LEU A 96 -0.36 -13.08 -7.27
N LEU A 97 -0.74 -11.84 -7.56
CA LEU A 97 0.09 -10.84 -8.20
C LEU A 97 0.88 -10.06 -7.14
N PHE A 98 2.19 -9.92 -7.37
CA PHE A 98 3.08 -9.08 -6.58
C PHE A 98 3.52 -7.90 -7.42
N LEU A 99 3.09 -6.69 -7.02
CA LEU A 99 3.49 -5.43 -7.64
C LEU A 99 4.48 -4.70 -6.75
N TYR A 100 5.53 -4.13 -7.33
CA TYR A 100 6.58 -3.49 -6.56
C TYR A 100 7.27 -2.35 -7.30
N ASP A 101 7.85 -1.45 -6.51
CA ASP A 101 8.85 -0.49 -6.99
C ASP A 101 10.24 -1.12 -6.80
N ARG A 102 10.97 -1.35 -7.91
CA ARG A 102 12.30 -2.00 -7.85
C ARG A 102 13.26 -1.22 -6.97
N GLY A 103 13.28 0.10 -7.07
CA GLY A 103 14.18 0.94 -6.26
C GLY A 103 13.92 0.81 -4.76
N ALA A 104 12.65 0.79 -4.35
CA ALA A 104 12.23 0.65 -2.97
C ALA A 104 12.54 -0.73 -2.41
N LEU A 105 12.32 -1.81 -3.18
CA LEU A 105 12.74 -3.14 -2.77
C LEU A 105 14.26 -3.26 -2.66
N CYS A 106 15.03 -2.73 -3.61
CA CYS A 106 16.49 -2.70 -3.51
C CYS A 106 16.97 -1.97 -2.25
N ARG A 107 16.35 -0.82 -1.90
CA ARG A 107 16.66 -0.11 -0.64
C ARG A 107 16.30 -0.94 0.59
N LEU A 108 15.18 -1.64 0.58
CA LEU A 108 14.80 -2.56 1.65
C LEU A 108 15.82 -3.69 1.83
N LEU A 109 16.31 -4.25 0.71
CA LEU A 109 17.35 -5.29 0.71
C LEU A 109 18.74 -4.75 1.11
N ALA A 110 18.95 -3.44 1.10
CA ALA A 110 20.14 -2.80 1.65
C ALA A 110 20.02 -2.49 3.16
N ASP A 111 18.82 -2.53 3.74
CA ASP A 111 18.62 -2.31 5.18
C ASP A 111 19.05 -3.55 5.97
N LYS A 112 20.15 -3.39 6.73
CA LYS A 112 20.73 -4.43 7.58
C LYS A 112 19.71 -5.04 8.57
N LYS A 113 18.74 -4.26 9.08
CA LYS A 113 17.72 -4.76 10.02
C LYS A 113 16.69 -5.62 9.30
N ALA A 114 16.24 -5.20 8.13
CA ALA A 114 15.30 -5.96 7.30
C ALA A 114 15.94 -7.28 6.85
N VAL A 115 17.16 -7.22 6.32
CA VAL A 115 17.94 -8.40 5.91
C VAL A 115 18.18 -9.36 7.08
N ALA A 116 18.55 -8.85 8.26
CA ALA A 116 18.76 -9.71 9.43
C ALA A 116 17.48 -10.45 9.84
N MET A 117 16.30 -9.82 9.69
CA MET A 117 15.02 -10.48 9.94
C MET A 117 14.65 -11.50 8.87
N LEU A 118 14.87 -11.19 7.58
CA LEU A 118 14.67 -12.14 6.48
C LEU A 118 15.59 -13.36 6.65
N ARG A 119 16.85 -13.18 7.04
CA ARG A 119 17.77 -14.29 7.38
C ARG A 119 17.23 -15.16 8.52
N LYS A 120 16.68 -14.57 9.57
CA LYS A 120 16.02 -15.32 10.66
C LYS A 120 14.78 -16.10 10.17
N ALA A 121 14.13 -15.64 9.11
CA ALA A 121 13.04 -16.34 8.44
C ALA A 121 13.52 -17.43 7.45
N GLY A 122 14.84 -17.62 7.31
CA GLY A 122 15.44 -18.66 6.46
C GLY A 122 15.84 -18.21 5.06
N TYR A 123 15.85 -16.90 4.76
CA TYR A 123 16.43 -16.41 3.50
C TYR A 123 17.96 -16.50 3.56
N ALA A 124 18.59 -16.66 2.40
CA ALA A 124 20.03 -16.79 2.28
C ALA A 124 20.80 -15.59 2.89
N ALA A 125 22.08 -15.77 3.19
CA ALA A 125 22.90 -14.69 3.74
C ALA A 125 23.05 -13.55 2.72
N GLU A 126 23.28 -13.90 1.45
CA GLU A 126 23.35 -12.99 0.32
C GLU A 126 22.25 -13.39 -0.65
N PHE A 127 21.42 -12.43 -1.03
CA PHE A 127 20.36 -12.61 -1.99
C PHE A 127 20.07 -11.27 -2.66
N ASP A 128 19.76 -11.34 -3.94
CA ASP A 128 19.30 -10.23 -4.75
C ASP A 128 17.76 -10.22 -4.83
N LEU A 129 17.22 -9.31 -5.62
CA LEU A 129 15.77 -9.20 -5.79
C LEU A 129 15.17 -10.45 -6.46
N ASP A 130 15.86 -11.03 -7.44
CA ASP A 130 15.31 -12.15 -8.21
C ASP A 130 15.25 -13.43 -7.35
N SER A 131 16.29 -13.67 -6.54
CA SER A 131 16.30 -14.75 -5.55
C SER A 131 15.29 -14.52 -4.42
N LEU A 132 15.07 -13.27 -3.96
CA LEU A 132 13.97 -12.93 -3.05
C LEU A 132 12.62 -13.35 -3.64
N LEU A 133 12.33 -12.94 -4.88
CA LEU A 133 11.05 -13.21 -5.53
C LEU A 133 10.82 -14.71 -5.75
N THR A 134 11.88 -15.43 -6.13
CA THR A 134 11.86 -16.89 -6.32
C THR A 134 11.54 -17.62 -5.01
N GLU A 135 12.25 -17.28 -3.93
CA GLU A 135 12.02 -17.86 -2.60
C GLU A 135 10.63 -17.49 -2.07
N LEU A 136 10.19 -16.24 -2.29
CA LEU A 136 8.87 -15.83 -1.85
C LEU A 136 7.77 -16.60 -2.59
N GLY A 137 7.89 -16.79 -3.90
CA GLY A 137 6.97 -17.60 -4.70
C GLY A 137 6.89 -19.05 -4.19
N SER A 138 8.04 -19.68 -3.93
CA SER A 138 8.10 -21.06 -3.42
C SER A 138 7.36 -21.22 -2.08
N ARG A 139 7.48 -20.25 -1.18
CA ARG A 139 6.79 -20.25 0.12
C ARG A 139 5.28 -20.12 0.00
N PHE A 140 4.78 -19.33 -0.96
CA PHE A 140 3.34 -19.27 -1.19
C PHE A 140 2.79 -20.56 -1.82
N VAL A 141 3.60 -21.32 -2.56
CA VAL A 141 3.20 -22.64 -3.07
C VAL A 141 3.09 -23.67 -1.94
N SER A 142 3.98 -23.64 -0.94
CA SER A 142 3.99 -24.60 0.18
C SER A 142 2.81 -24.46 1.17
N GLY A 143 1.96 -23.45 1.00
CA GLY A 143 0.58 -23.44 1.50
C GLY A 143 0.27 -22.43 2.59
N ALA A 144 1.26 -21.96 3.35
CA ALA A 144 1.08 -20.90 4.35
C ALA A 144 1.59 -19.55 3.82
N VAL A 145 0.88 -18.47 4.14
CA VAL A 145 1.39 -17.12 3.86
C VAL A 145 2.63 -16.88 4.74
N PRO A 146 3.81 -16.64 4.16
CA PRO A 146 5.03 -16.44 4.94
C PRO A 146 4.87 -15.26 5.90
N HIS A 147 5.11 -15.45 7.19
CA HIS A 147 4.88 -14.41 8.20
C HIS A 147 5.77 -13.16 7.98
N GLU A 148 6.97 -13.36 7.45
CA GLU A 148 7.94 -12.32 7.14
C GLU A 148 7.56 -11.46 5.92
N ILE A 149 6.50 -11.83 5.17
CA ILE A 149 6.01 -11.03 4.04
C ILE A 149 5.74 -9.58 4.43
N GLY A 150 5.37 -9.34 5.70
CA GLY A 150 5.18 -7.99 6.22
C GLY A 150 6.41 -7.10 6.05
N ILE A 151 7.64 -7.65 6.11
CA ILE A 151 8.87 -6.90 5.83
C ILE A 151 8.85 -6.44 4.37
N ILE A 152 8.64 -7.38 3.44
CA ILE A 152 8.68 -7.15 2.00
C ILE A 152 7.56 -6.21 1.55
N LEU A 153 6.43 -6.19 2.28
CA LEU A 153 5.32 -5.24 2.10
C LEU A 153 5.58 -3.87 2.75
N GLY A 154 6.65 -3.69 3.51
CA GLY A 154 6.99 -2.42 4.16
C GLY A 154 6.26 -2.14 5.48
N TYR A 155 5.81 -3.17 6.19
CA TYR A 155 5.30 -3.00 7.56
C TYR A 155 6.45 -2.74 8.55
N PRO A 156 6.19 -2.07 9.68
CA PRO A 156 7.22 -1.77 10.66
C PRO A 156 7.87 -3.06 11.15
N LEU A 157 9.21 -3.13 11.12
CA LEU A 157 9.96 -4.32 11.54
C LEU A 157 9.60 -4.77 12.96
N LYS A 158 9.28 -3.84 13.86
CA LYS A 158 8.84 -4.15 15.23
C LYS A 158 7.54 -4.96 15.26
N ASP A 159 6.61 -4.69 14.35
CA ASP A 159 5.31 -5.34 14.30
C ASP A 159 5.45 -6.72 13.65
N VAL A 160 6.25 -6.83 12.59
CA VAL A 160 6.54 -8.11 11.96
C VAL A 160 7.31 -9.03 12.91
N ALA A 161 8.31 -8.50 13.63
CA ALA A 161 9.05 -9.28 14.63
C ALA A 161 8.18 -9.73 15.80
N GLY A 162 7.21 -8.90 16.23
CA GLY A 162 6.22 -9.28 17.24
C GLY A 162 5.28 -10.38 16.73
N PHE A 163 4.80 -10.25 15.49
CA PHE A 163 3.94 -11.25 14.85
C PHE A 163 4.64 -12.61 14.65
N MET A 164 5.93 -12.60 14.29
CA MET A 164 6.74 -13.81 14.15
C MET A 164 7.20 -14.41 15.48
N GLY A 165 6.91 -13.78 16.62
CA GLY A 165 7.40 -14.22 17.94
C GLY A 165 8.90 -14.02 18.17
N ILE A 166 9.60 -13.32 17.28
CA ILE A 166 11.03 -12.99 17.41
C ILE A 166 11.24 -11.94 18.51
N SER A 167 10.27 -11.05 18.71
CA SER A 167 10.30 -10.01 19.74
C SER A 167 9.36 -10.34 20.90
N ARG A 168 9.78 -10.02 22.12
CA ARG A 168 8.93 -10.09 23.34
C ARG A 168 7.98 -8.90 23.50
N ARG A 169 7.88 -8.01 22.50
CA ARG A 169 6.95 -6.88 22.53
C ARG A 169 5.52 -7.42 22.62
N GLN A 170 4.77 -6.90 23.58
CA GLN A 170 3.36 -7.28 23.74
C GLN A 170 2.52 -6.71 22.60
N PHE A 171 1.47 -7.44 22.23
CA PHE A 171 0.40 -6.92 21.39
C PHE A 171 -0.19 -5.67 22.04
N SER A 172 -0.40 -4.61 21.26
CA SER A 172 -0.85 -3.32 21.78
C SER A 172 -2.21 -2.94 21.23
N CYS A 173 -2.38 -3.01 19.91
CA CYS A 173 -3.67 -2.80 19.27
C CYS A 173 -3.68 -3.42 17.87
N GLN A 174 -4.83 -3.32 17.19
CA GLN A 174 -4.99 -3.81 15.83
C GLN A 174 -5.50 -2.67 14.93
N GLY A 175 -4.79 -2.47 13.82
CA GLY A 175 -5.24 -1.64 12.70
C GLY A 175 -5.41 -2.52 11.46
N PRO A 176 -4.88 -2.11 10.29
CA PRO A 176 -4.83 -3.00 9.12
C PRO A 176 -3.88 -4.20 9.32
N TRP A 177 -3.01 -4.16 10.34
CA TRP A 177 -2.22 -5.29 10.83
C TRP A 177 -2.19 -5.29 12.37
N LYS A 178 -1.63 -6.36 12.98
CA LYS A 178 -1.40 -6.44 14.43
C LYS A 178 -0.19 -5.60 14.84
N ILE A 179 -0.38 -4.70 15.80
CA ILE A 179 0.65 -3.73 16.23
C ILE A 179 1.23 -4.15 17.58
N TYR A 180 2.56 -4.11 17.70
CA TYR A 180 3.30 -4.56 18.89
C TYR A 180 4.16 -3.43 19.47
N GLY A 181 4.21 -3.35 20.80
CA GLY A 181 4.89 -2.27 21.53
C GLY A 181 4.25 -0.88 21.28
N ASN A 182 5.04 0.20 21.33
CA ASN A 182 4.49 1.55 21.12
C ASN A 182 3.76 1.65 19.76
N PRO A 183 2.45 1.98 19.74
CA PRO A 183 1.65 1.94 18.52
C PRO A 183 1.78 3.19 17.64
N LYS A 184 2.40 4.27 18.13
CA LYS A 184 2.38 5.59 17.47
C LYS A 184 2.83 5.56 16.01
N GLU A 185 4.01 5.00 15.73
CA GLU A 185 4.57 4.93 14.37
C GLU A 185 3.72 4.05 13.45
N SER A 186 3.23 2.91 13.95
CA SER A 186 2.42 1.97 13.18
C SER A 186 1.05 2.56 12.82
N LEU A 187 0.42 3.26 13.76
CA LEU A 187 -0.85 3.93 13.52
C LEU A 187 -0.69 5.11 12.56
N LEU A 188 0.41 5.86 12.65
CA LEU A 188 0.72 6.92 11.68
C LEU A 188 0.90 6.34 10.28
N LEU A 189 1.66 5.24 10.13
CA LEU A 189 1.83 4.57 8.84
C LEU A 189 0.50 4.03 8.30
N ALA A 190 -0.34 3.44 9.15
CA ALA A 190 -1.66 2.97 8.75
C ALA A 190 -2.56 4.10 8.25
N GLU A 191 -2.47 5.29 8.86
CA GLU A 191 -3.17 6.48 8.40
C GLU A 191 -2.62 6.99 7.07
N THR A 192 -1.29 6.99 6.88
CA THR A 192 -0.66 7.30 5.58
C THR A 192 -1.14 6.37 4.48
N HIS A 193 -1.25 5.06 4.74
CA HIS A 193 -1.81 4.10 3.76
C HIS A 193 -3.25 4.46 3.39
N ARG A 194 -4.09 4.78 4.39
CA ARG A 194 -5.47 5.21 4.16
C ARG A 194 -5.54 6.46 3.27
N GLN A 195 -4.66 7.42 3.49
CA GLN A 195 -4.60 8.66 2.71
C GLN A 195 -4.15 8.40 1.27
N CYS A 196 -3.17 7.52 1.03
CA CYS A 196 -2.75 7.15 -0.32
C CYS A 196 -3.91 6.56 -1.12
N ARG A 197 -4.63 5.59 -0.54
CA ARG A 197 -5.82 4.99 -1.18
C ARG A 197 -6.94 6.00 -1.41
N SER A 198 -7.15 6.93 -0.48
CA SER A 198 -8.16 7.99 -0.61
C SER A 198 -7.83 8.96 -1.74
N ARG A 199 -6.56 9.36 -1.86
CA ARG A 199 -6.10 10.23 -2.96
C ARG A 199 -6.22 9.52 -4.30
N MET A 200 -5.83 8.25 -4.38
CA MET A 200 -5.95 7.45 -5.60
C MET A 200 -7.42 7.28 -6.03
N ALA A 201 -8.31 6.93 -5.08
CA ALA A 201 -9.74 6.87 -5.36
C ALA A 201 -10.28 8.21 -5.87
N GLY A 202 -9.89 9.33 -5.25
CA GLY A 202 -10.27 10.67 -5.69
C GLY A 202 -9.83 10.97 -7.12
N ARG A 203 -8.61 10.59 -7.51
CA ARG A 203 -8.11 10.75 -8.89
C ARG A 203 -8.97 9.95 -9.89
N LEU A 204 -9.17 8.66 -9.62
CA LEU A 204 -9.96 7.77 -10.49
C LEU A 204 -11.42 8.24 -10.62
N LEU A 205 -12.05 8.65 -9.52
CA LEU A 205 -13.41 9.19 -9.53
C LEU A 205 -13.53 10.56 -10.23
N SER A 206 -12.43 11.31 -10.31
CA SER A 206 -12.38 12.58 -11.05
C SER A 206 -12.05 12.39 -12.53
N GLY A 207 -12.04 11.15 -13.03
CA GLY A 207 -11.81 10.84 -14.45
C GLY A 207 -10.34 10.80 -14.87
N TRP A 208 -9.39 10.68 -13.93
CA TRP A 208 -7.99 10.47 -14.29
C TRP A 208 -7.80 9.15 -15.04
N GLY A 209 -6.94 9.17 -16.06
CA GLY A 209 -6.63 7.97 -16.84
C GLY A 209 -6.00 6.88 -15.96
N PRO A 210 -6.43 5.60 -16.08
CA PRO A 210 -5.88 4.50 -15.30
C PRO A 210 -4.36 4.33 -15.43
N TYR A 211 -3.85 4.43 -16.65
CA TYR A 211 -2.42 4.35 -16.94
C TYR A 211 -1.63 5.54 -16.36
N GLN A 212 -2.20 6.75 -16.40
CA GLN A 212 -1.61 7.91 -15.72
C GLN A 212 -1.51 7.66 -14.20
N CYS A 213 -2.54 7.03 -13.61
CA CYS A 213 -2.54 6.67 -12.19
C CYS A 213 -1.53 5.56 -11.85
N LEU A 214 -1.22 4.67 -12.80
CA LEU A 214 -0.16 3.65 -12.71
C LEU A 214 1.26 4.21 -12.88
N GLY A 215 1.41 5.54 -12.97
CA GLY A 215 2.70 6.18 -13.14
C GLY A 215 3.27 6.04 -14.55
N SER A 216 2.45 5.65 -15.54
CA SER A 216 2.85 5.65 -16.94
C SER A 216 3.34 7.04 -17.31
N SER A 217 4.61 7.15 -17.69
CA SER A 217 5.13 8.36 -18.28
C SER A 217 4.48 8.53 -19.65
N HIS A 218 3.40 9.30 -19.71
CA HIS A 218 3.03 9.92 -20.97
C HIS A 218 4.27 10.69 -21.46
N ARG A 219 4.90 10.25 -22.56
CA ARG A 219 5.62 11.17 -23.42
C ARG A 219 4.58 12.11 -24.03
N SER A 220 4.09 13.05 -23.23
CA SER A 220 3.22 14.12 -23.66
C SER A 220 3.86 15.42 -23.19
N ALA A 221 4.30 16.19 -24.17
CA ALA A 221 4.83 17.53 -23.99
C ALA A 221 3.87 18.40 -23.17
N GLY A 222 4.43 19.11 -22.20
CA GLY A 222 3.88 20.34 -21.63
C GLY A 222 2.49 20.25 -21.00
N THR A 223 2.43 20.03 -19.68
CA THR A 223 1.76 20.95 -18.74
C THR A 223 2.28 20.65 -17.34
N ARG A 224 3.11 21.55 -16.80
CA ARG A 224 3.46 21.55 -15.37
C ARG A 224 2.21 21.95 -14.60
N GLN A 225 1.58 21.01 -13.89
CA GLN A 225 0.60 21.36 -12.87
C GLN A 225 1.25 21.16 -11.51
N LYS A 226 1.42 22.30 -10.81
CA LYS A 226 2.10 22.43 -9.53
C LYS A 226 1.48 21.51 -8.49
N ASP A 227 2.34 20.74 -7.83
CA ASP A 227 2.02 20.06 -6.57
C ASP A 227 1.48 21.07 -5.57
N LEU A 228 0.19 20.95 -5.21
CA LEU A 228 -0.33 21.55 -3.98
C LEU A 228 0.22 20.75 -2.80
N PHE A 229 1.43 21.11 -2.37
CA PHE A 229 1.85 20.91 -0.98
C PHE A 229 0.91 21.75 -0.11
N TYR A 230 -0.03 21.09 0.58
CA TYR A 230 -0.67 21.71 1.73
C TYR A 230 0.38 21.82 2.84
N SER A 231 0.87 23.04 3.03
CA SER A 231 1.71 23.41 4.16
C SER A 231 0.91 23.20 5.45
N VAL A 232 1.50 22.49 6.41
CA VAL A 232 1.00 22.45 7.78
C VAL A 232 1.30 23.82 8.36
N ASN A 233 0.25 24.60 8.67
CA ASN A 233 0.39 25.87 9.37
C ASN A 233 1.01 25.61 10.76
N GLU A 234 2.29 25.95 10.90
CA GLU A 234 2.88 26.41 12.15
C GLU A 234 2.40 27.83 12.40
N ASN A 235 1.47 28.01 13.34
CA ASN A 235 1.39 29.17 14.23
C ASN A 235 0.13 29.05 15.11
N GLU A 236 0.35 28.70 16.38
CA GLU A 236 -0.07 29.58 17.47
C GLU A 236 0.77 29.26 18.71
N SER A 237 1.75 30.14 18.91
CA SER A 237 2.50 30.36 20.13
C SER A 237 1.63 31.14 21.12
N HIS A 238 1.67 30.78 22.40
CA HIS A 238 1.70 31.68 23.57
C HIS A 238 1.27 30.96 24.85
N TYR A 239 2.24 30.45 25.61
CA TYR A 239 2.13 30.46 27.08
C TYR A 239 3.15 31.49 27.58
N ARG A 240 2.64 32.66 27.94
CA ARG A 240 3.37 33.65 28.74
C ARG A 240 3.26 33.26 30.21
N GLU A 241 4.39 33.39 30.88
CA GLU A 241 4.55 33.46 32.33
C GLU A 241 3.67 34.57 32.94
N GLY A 242 3.25 34.35 34.19
CA GLY A 242 2.57 35.35 35.02
C GLY A 242 2.22 34.76 36.38
N GLY A 243 3.18 34.82 37.32
CA GLY A 243 2.94 34.55 38.73
C GLY A 243 2.30 35.73 39.47
N LEU A 244 1.64 35.43 40.59
CA LEU A 244 1.33 36.28 41.75
C LEU A 244 0.82 35.31 42.84
N ALA A 245 1.59 35.02 43.89
CA ALA A 245 1.73 35.78 45.13
C ALA A 245 0.40 36.02 45.87
N ALA A 246 0.08 35.09 46.78
CA ALA A 246 -0.37 35.33 48.16
C ALA A 246 -0.20 34.02 48.94
#